data_AF-A0A140D6K7-F1
#
_entry.id   AF-A0A140D6K7-F1
#
_cell.length_a   1.000
_cell.length_b   1.000
_cell.length_c   1.000
_cell.angle_alpha   90.00
_cell.angle_beta   90.00
_cell.angle_gamma   90.00
#
_symmetry.space_group_name_H-M   'P 1'
#
loop_
_entity.id
_entity.type
_entity.pdbx_description
1 polymer ?
#
loop_
_entity_poly.entity_id
_entity_poly.type
_entity_poly.pdbx_seq_one_letter_code
_entity_poly.pdbx_strand_id
1 'polypeptide(L)' 'MGADLPMILILSGVIGGLVAFGMIGLFIGPVLLAVSWRLYDAWVNEAPPPPKDPDLVLEELSELNTRAPLDK' A
#
# COMPACT_ATOMS: atom_id res chain seq x y z
N MET A 1 12.69 6.86 -5.73
CA MET A 1 12.91 5.88 -6.82
C MET A 1 11.53 5.45 -7.24
N GLY A 2 11.10 5.82 -8.45
CA GLY A 2 9.76 5.44 -8.92
C GLY A 2 9.64 3.93 -8.76
N ALA A 3 8.56 3.46 -8.14
CA ALA A 3 8.31 2.03 -8.04
C ALA A 3 8.35 1.48 -9.47
N ASP A 4 9.48 0.89 -9.84
CA ASP A 4 9.70 0.18 -11.08
C ASP A 4 8.56 -0.81 -11.11
N LEU A 5 7.52 -0.56 -11.92
CA LEU A 5 6.36 -1.43 -11.99
C LEU A 5 6.96 -2.80 -12.36
N PRO A 6 7.05 -3.73 -11.39
CA PRO A 6 7.95 -4.85 -11.51
C PRO A 6 7.57 -5.58 -12.78
N MET A 7 8.54 -5.99 -13.59
CA MET A 7 8.26 -6.79 -14.78
C MET A 7 7.34 -7.97 -14.45
N ILE A 8 7.44 -8.50 -13.22
CA ILE A 8 6.57 -9.51 -12.64
C ILE A 8 5.10 -9.08 -12.55
N LEU A 9 4.80 -7.83 -12.14
CA LEU A 9 3.42 -7.32 -12.07
C LEU A 9 2.80 -7.21 -13.47
N ILE A 10 3.57 -6.78 -14.46
CA ILE A 10 3.10 -6.74 -15.86
C ILE A 10 2.85 -8.15 -16.39
N LEU A 11 3.80 -9.07 -16.21
CA LEU A 11 3.68 -10.46 -16.64
C LEU A 11 2.51 -11.18 -15.94
N SER A 12 2.35 -10.97 -14.63
CA SER A 12 1.21 -11.48 -13.86
C SER A 12 -0.11 -10.91 -14.37
N GLY A 13 -0.14 -9.62 -14.74
CA GLY A 13 -1.32 -8.98 -15.31
C GLY A 13 -1.69 -9.55 -16.66
N VAL A 14 -0.70 -9.76 -17.54
CA VAL A 14 -0.91 -10.38 -18.85
C VAL A 14 -1.43 -11.81 -18.70
N ILE A 15 -0.77 -12.63 -17.88
CA ILE A 15 -1.13 -14.05 -17.71
C ILE A 15 -2.51 -14.17 -17.07
N GLY A 16 -2.77 -13.44 -15.98
CA GLY A 16 -4.05 -13.44 -15.31
C GLY A 16 -5.17 -12.88 -16.19
N GLY A 17 -4.90 -11.82 -16.94
CA GLY A 17 -5.83 -11.25 -17.91
C GLY A 17 -6.18 -12.23 -19.02
N LEU A 18 -5.17 -12.94 -19.56
CA LEU A 18 -5.38 -13.94 -20.60
C LEU A 18 -6.23 -15.12 -20.11
N VAL A 19 -6.05 -15.56 -18.86
CA VAL A 19 -6.85 -16.62 -18.25
C VAL A 19 -8.29 -16.17 -17.95
N ALA A 20 -8.49 -14.94 -17.46
CA ALA A 20 -9.81 -14.44 -17.06
C ALA A 20 -10.68 -13.95 -18.23
N PHE A 21 -10.07 -13.26 -19.20
CA PHE A 21 -10.78 -12.53 -20.26
C PHE A 21 -10.25 -12.85 -21.68
N GLY A 22 -9.36 -13.82 -21.83
CA GLY A 22 -8.77 -14.18 -23.13
C GLY A 22 -7.89 -13.07 -23.70
N MET A 23 -7.92 -12.90 -25.03
CA MET A 23 -7.06 -11.93 -25.74
C MET A 23 -7.25 -10.47 -25.28
N ILE A 24 -8.45 -10.10 -24.85
CA ILE A 24 -8.73 -8.73 -24.36
C ILE A 24 -7.99 -8.46 -23.05
N GLY A 25 -7.79 -9.50 -22.25
CA GLY A 25 -7.08 -9.42 -20.98
C GLY A 25 -5.58 -9.08 -21.10
N LEU A 26 -4.98 -9.21 -22.29
CA LEU A 26 -3.60 -8.74 -22.54
C LEU A 26 -3.45 -7.24 -22.31
N PHE A 27 -4.51 -6.47 -22.54
CA PHE A 27 -4.52 -5.02 -22.30
C PHE A 27 -5.12 -4.68 -20.94
N ILE A 28 -6.23 -5.33 -20.57
CA ILE A 28 -6.95 -5.01 -19.33
C ILE A 28 -6.17 -5.45 -18.09
N GLY A 29 -5.55 -6.63 -18.11
CA GLY A 29 -4.87 -7.22 -16.96
C GLY A 29 -3.72 -6.35 -16.43
N PRO A 30 -2.74 -5.95 -17.27
CA PRO A 30 -1.66 -5.07 -16.84
C PRO A 30 -2.14 -3.69 -16.37
N VAL A 31 -3.14 -3.11 -17.04
CA VAL A 31 -3.68 -1.79 -16.68
C VAL A 31 -4.35 -1.83 -15.32
N LEU A 32 -5.20 -2.84 -15.06
CA LEU A 32 -5.85 -3.00 -13.75
C LEU A 32 -4.82 -3.19 -12.64
N LEU A 33 -3.82 -4.06 -12.83
CA LEU A 33 -2.79 -4.26 -11.81
C LEU A 33 -1.96 -3.00 -11.56
N ALA A 34 -1.65 -2.22 -12.60
CA ALA A 34 -0.92 -0.97 -12.44
C ALA A 34 -1.71 0.04 -11.60
N VAL A 35 -3.01 0.20 -11.86
CA VAL A 35 -3.88 1.09 -11.08
C VAL A 35 -4.05 0.60 -9.65
N SER A 36 -4.30 -0.70 -9.45
CA SER A 36 -4.38 -1.30 -8.12
C SER A 36 -3.09 -1.14 -7.33
N TRP A 37 -1.93 -1.31 -7.96
CA TRP A 37 -0.64 -1.08 -7.31
C TRP A 37 -0.49 0.37 -6.86
N ARG A 38 -0.86 1.34 -7.70
CA ARG A 38 -0.79 2.76 -7.34
C ARG A 38 -1.73 3.12 -6.21
N LEU A 39 -2.93 2.55 -6.20
CA LEU A 39 -3.89 2.75 -5.12
C LEU A 39 -3.41 2.12 -3.81
N TYR A 40 -2.86 0.91 -3.88
CA TYR A 40 -2.28 0.21 -2.74
C TYR A 40 -1.08 0.97 -2.16
N ASP A 41 -0.18 1.44 -3.02
CA ASP A 41 1.00 2.23 -2.63
C ASP A 41 0.60 3.56 -1.97
N ALA A 42 -0.40 4.25 -2.54
CA ALA A 42 -0.94 5.46 -1.94
C ALA A 42 -1.53 5.18 -0.54
N TRP A 43 -2.34 4.12 -0.42
CA TRP A 43 -2.96 3.75 0.85
C TRP A 43 -1.95 3.36 1.94
N VAL A 44 -0.92 2.57 1.59
CA VAL A 44 0.12 2.14 2.54
C VAL A 44 0.98 3.30 3.00
N ASN A 45 1.27 4.26 2.13
CA ASN A 45 2.16 5.39 2.44
C ASN A 45 1.40 6.64 2.89
N GLU A 46 0.10 6.55 3.16
CA GLU A 46 -0.71 7.72 3.57
C GLU A 46 -0.41 8.17 5.00
N ALA A 47 0.02 7.26 5.88
CA ALA A 47 0.39 7.59 7.25
C ALA A 47 1.86 8.06 7.35
N PRO A 48 2.15 9.19 8.02
CA PRO A 48 3.52 9.58 8.32
C PRO A 48 4.24 8.49 9.11
N PRO A 49 5.50 8.16 8.78
CA PRO A 49 6.27 7.23 9.58
C PRO A 49 6.41 7.77 11.01
N PRO A 50 6.31 6.90 12.03
CA PRO A 50 6.47 7.33 13.41
C PRO A 50 7.86 7.96 13.61
N PRO A 51 8.00 8.90 14.56
CA PRO A 51 9.29 9.45 14.95
C PRO A 51 10.31 8.32 15.16
N LYS A 52 11.51 8.47 14.58
CA LYS A 52 12.57 7.45 14.68
C LYS A 52 13.14 7.30 16.09
N ASP A 53 12.93 8.31 16.93
CA ASP A 53 13.39 8.32 18.30
C ASP A 53 12.38 7.55 19.19
N PRO A 54 12.76 6.39 19.75
CA PRO A 54 11.89 5.59 20.59
C PRO A 54 11.39 6.37 21.82
N ASP A 55 12.22 7.27 22.37
CA ASP A 55 11.88 8.00 23.58
C ASP A 55 10.77 9.04 23.32
N LEU A 56 10.80 9.71 22.15
CA LEU A 56 9.74 10.62 21.71
C LEU A 56 8.41 9.91 21.45
N VAL A 57 8.45 8.69 20.88
CA VAL A 57 7.25 7.88 20.64
C VAL A 57 6.62 7.45 21.97
N LEU A 58 7.44 7.05 22.95
CA LEU A 58 6.95 6.67 24.28
C LEU A 58 6.33 7.85 25.01
N GLU A 59 6.91 9.05 24.89
CA GLU A 59 6.36 10.29 25.45
C GLU A 59 5.00 10.63 24.82
N GLU A 60 4.88 10.66 23.49
CA GLU A 60 3.60 10.89 22.79
C GLU A 60 2.53 9.87 23.17
N LEU A 61 2.88 8.57 23.23
CA LEU A 61 1.94 7.52 23.62
C LEU A 61 1.51 7.65 25.08
N SER A 62 2.42 8.03 25.98
CA SER A 62 2.11 8.28 27.39
C SER A 62 1.20 9.50 27.57
N GLU A 63 1.40 10.56 26.79
CA GLU A 63 0.52 11.73 26.80
C GLU A 63 -0.88 11.38 26.27
N LEU A 64 -0.97 10.64 25.16
CA LEU A 64 -2.24 10.19 24.61
C LEU A 64 -3.01 9.28 25.58
N ASN A 65 -2.31 8.35 26.24
CA ASN A 65 -2.87 7.49 27.27
C ASN A 65 -3.25 8.25 28.55
N THR A 66 -2.58 9.36 28.86
CA THR A 66 -2.91 10.22 30.02
C THR A 66 -4.10 11.14 29.71
N ARG A 67 -4.30 11.55 28.45
CA ARG A 67 -5.45 12.35 28.01
C ARG A 67 -6.72 11.53 27.79
N ALA A 68 -6.61 10.23 27.56
CA ALA A 68 -7.74 9.31 27.64
C ALA A 68 -7.82 8.80 29.09
N PRO A 69 -8.72 9.32 29.95
CA PRO A 69 -8.92 8.70 31.25
C PRO A 69 -9.33 7.25 30.99
N LEU A 70 -8.59 6.34 31.58
CA LEU A 70 -8.97 4.94 31.71
C LEU A 70 -10.16 4.89 32.70
N ASP A 71 -11.34 5.34 32.28
CA ASP A 71 -12.59 5.29 33.06
C ASP A 71 -13.70 4.47 32.38
N LYS A 72 -13.33 3.28 31.88
CA LYS A 72 -13.91 1.99 32.33
C LYS A 72 -13.24 0.78 31.68
#